data_AF-A0A2D5AB06-F1
#
_entry.id   AF-A0A2D5AB06-F1
#
_cell.length_a   1.000
_cell.length_b   1.000
_cell.length_c   1.000
_cell.angle_alpha   90.00
_cell.angle_beta   90.00
_cell.angle_gamma   90.00
#
_symmetry.space_group_name_H-M   'P 1'
#
loop_
_entity.id
_entity.type
_entity.pdbx_description
1 polymer ?
#
loop_
_entity_poly.entity_id
_entity_poly.type
_entity_poly.pdbx_seq_one_letter_code
_entity_poly.pdbx_strand_id
1 'polypeptide(L)'
;MVKEEVDSEMIAAVIARWTGIPVDRLVEGEREKLLRMESVLEDRVVGQEPAVRAVSEAVRRSRAGLGEANRPIGSFLFLGPTGVGKTELCKALASFLFDTEDAMVRIDMSEYMEQHAVARLIGAPPGYVGYEEGGRLTEAVRRRPYSVVLFDEMEKAHPDVSNVLLQVLDDGRLTDGQGRTVDFSNTIIVMTSNIGSHQILEMTEGGAVHEEIEVHVKDLLKQHLRPELINRIDDTVIFHQLGREQLKGIVGIQIDLVRQRLADRGLGLEVDADAMQALASEGFDPQFGARPLKRVVQQRIENPIATRILSGAYEEGDTIVVSINGEQFGFDRRPASPTDSDPEVFEAELVED
;
A
#
# COMPACT_ATOMS: atom_id res chain seq x y z
N MET A 1 40.26 3.85 9.24
CA MET A 1 40.65 5.09 9.94
C MET A 1 39.39 5.73 10.49
N VAL A 2 39.37 6.10 11.77
CA VAL A 2 38.26 6.88 12.34
C VAL A 2 38.45 8.32 11.85
N LYS A 3 37.43 8.90 11.20
CA LYS A 3 37.44 10.32 10.80
C LYS A 3 37.39 11.17 12.09
N GLU A 4 38.30 12.14 12.22
CA GLU A 4 38.40 13.01 13.41
C GLU A 4 37.49 14.25 13.36
N GLU A 5 36.75 14.45 12.26
CA GLU A 5 35.83 15.58 12.09
C GLU A 5 34.40 15.08 11.80
N VAL A 6 33.41 15.79 12.36
CA VAL A 6 31.99 15.54 12.13
C VAL A 6 31.57 16.26 10.85
N ASP A 7 31.19 15.49 9.82
CA ASP A 7 30.64 16.01 8.57
C ASP A 7 29.12 15.83 8.49
N SER A 8 28.51 16.36 7.42
CA SER A 8 27.06 16.28 7.21
C SER A 8 26.55 14.84 7.06
N GLU A 9 27.37 13.93 6.51
CA GLU A 9 27.00 12.52 6.36
C GLU A 9 26.94 11.81 7.72
N MET A 10 27.87 12.13 8.63
CA MET A 10 27.83 11.61 10.00
C MET A 10 26.62 12.11 10.78
N ILE A 11 26.26 13.39 10.63
CA ILE A 11 25.05 13.95 11.27
C ILE A 11 23.81 13.27 10.70
N ALA A 12 23.71 13.13 9.37
CA ALA A 12 22.60 12.47 8.71
C ALA A 12 22.46 11.00 9.13
N ALA A 13 23.56 10.26 9.24
CA ALA A 13 23.56 8.87 9.68
C ALA A 13 23.14 8.69 11.14
N VAL A 14 23.39 9.67 12.02
CA VAL A 14 22.90 9.64 13.41
C VAL A 14 21.42 9.97 13.46
N ILE A 15 20.96 11.00 12.74
CA ILE A 15 19.54 11.34 12.67
C ILE A 15 18.75 10.17 12.06
N ALA A 16 19.23 9.57 10.97
CA ALA A 16 18.62 8.41 10.34
C ALA A 16 18.52 7.20 11.29
N ARG A 17 19.51 7.02 12.17
CA ARG A 17 19.46 5.96 13.19
C ARG A 17 18.42 6.22 14.27
N TRP A 18 18.20 7.50 14.61
CA TRP A 18 17.21 7.91 15.62
C TRP A 18 15.79 7.94 15.06
N THR A 19 15.62 8.37 13.81
CA THR A 19 14.32 8.49 13.14
C THR A 19 13.92 7.23 12.36
N GLY A 20 14.90 6.37 12.06
CA GLY A 20 14.76 5.21 11.20
C GLY A 20 14.83 5.51 9.69
N ILE A 21 15.13 6.75 9.28
CA ILE A 21 14.88 7.22 7.90
C ILE A 21 16.06 8.06 7.37
N PRO A 22 16.56 7.80 6.13
CA PRO A 22 17.73 8.48 5.57
C PRO A 22 17.53 10.00 5.49
N VAL A 23 18.51 10.75 5.98
CA VAL A 23 18.51 12.23 6.02
C VAL A 23 19.47 12.82 4.98
N ASP A 24 20.03 11.97 4.12
CA ASP A 24 21.00 12.39 3.13
C ASP A 24 20.33 13.19 2.01
N ARG A 25 21.08 14.16 1.47
CA ARG A 25 20.82 14.66 0.12
C ARG A 25 20.82 13.45 -0.81
N LEU A 26 19.81 13.34 -1.68
CA LEU A 26 19.63 12.27 -2.68
C LEU A 26 20.94 11.54 -3.01
N VAL A 27 21.19 10.43 -2.32
CA VAL A 27 22.30 9.55 -2.66
C VAL A 27 21.99 8.96 -4.03
N GLU A 28 23.01 8.64 -4.84
CA GLU A 28 22.81 8.12 -6.20
C GLU A 28 21.81 6.94 -6.24
N GLY A 29 21.86 6.06 -5.24
CA GLY A 29 20.90 4.97 -5.07
C GLY A 29 19.46 5.40 -4.74
N GLU A 30 19.26 6.47 -3.95
CA GLU A 30 17.92 7.01 -3.66
C GLU A 30 17.31 7.65 -4.91
N ARG A 31 18.13 8.33 -5.72
CA ARG A 31 17.70 8.89 -7.00
C ARG A 31 17.22 7.79 -7.95
N GLU A 32 18.00 6.73 -8.12
CA GLU A 32 17.59 5.59 -8.97
C GLU A 32 16.35 4.88 -8.44
N LYS A 33 16.19 4.77 -7.12
CA LYS A 33 14.98 4.24 -6.47
C LYS A 33 13.77 5.09 -6.87
N LEU A 34 13.84 6.41 -6.69
CA LEU A 34 12.76 7.35 -7.02
C LEU A 34 12.41 7.42 -8.51
N LEU A 35 13.38 7.23 -9.41
CA LEU A 35 13.14 7.17 -10.85
C LEU A 35 12.40 5.89 -11.30
N ARG A 36 12.42 4.84 -10.48
CA ARG A 36 11.70 3.58 -10.71
C ARG A 36 10.45 3.43 -9.84
N MET A 37 10.02 4.51 -9.19
CA MET A 37 8.96 4.48 -8.19
C MET A 37 7.66 3.92 -8.75
N GLU A 38 7.23 4.34 -9.94
CA GLU A 38 6.01 3.85 -10.56
C GLU A 38 6.04 2.34 -10.76
N SER A 39 7.12 1.82 -11.35
CA SER A 39 7.29 0.38 -11.58
C SER A 39 7.21 -0.42 -10.27
N VAL A 40 7.86 0.05 -9.21
CA VAL A 40 7.85 -0.66 -7.91
C VAL A 40 6.48 -0.58 -7.24
N LEU A 41 5.74 0.51 -7.42
CA LEU A 41 4.38 0.63 -6.91
C LEU A 41 3.38 -0.21 -7.72
N GLU A 42 3.57 -0.29 -9.04
CA GLU A 42 2.74 -1.10 -9.97
C GLU A 42 2.86 -2.60 -9.72
N ASP A 43 4.00 -3.08 -9.19
CA ASP A 43 4.16 -4.47 -8.73
C ASP A 43 3.14 -4.86 -7.64
N ARG A 44 2.58 -3.87 -6.92
CA ARG A 44 1.57 -4.06 -5.87
C ARG A 44 0.20 -3.49 -6.24
N VAL A 45 0.16 -2.40 -7.00
CA VAL A 45 -1.06 -1.63 -7.31
C VAL A 45 -1.38 -1.77 -8.79
N VAL A 46 -2.19 -2.78 -9.11
CA VAL A 46 -2.49 -3.14 -10.50
C VAL A 46 -3.58 -2.25 -11.09
N GLY A 47 -3.32 -1.67 -12.26
CA GLY A 47 -4.31 -0.97 -13.10
C GLY A 47 -4.77 0.39 -12.58
N GLN A 48 -3.94 1.06 -11.79
CA GLN A 48 -4.20 2.40 -11.25
C GLN A 48 -3.04 3.35 -11.59
N GLU A 49 -2.56 3.30 -12.84
CA GLU A 49 -1.40 4.03 -13.34
C GLU A 49 -1.51 5.54 -13.14
N PRO A 50 -2.68 6.21 -13.35
CA PRO A 50 -2.83 7.63 -13.05
C PRO A 50 -2.58 7.95 -11.57
N ALA A 51 -3.04 7.10 -10.66
CA ALA A 51 -2.87 7.27 -9.22
C ALA A 51 -1.41 7.10 -8.80
N VAL A 52 -0.77 6.06 -9.31
CA VAL A 52 0.65 5.78 -9.07
C VAL A 52 1.52 6.94 -9.58
N ARG A 53 1.22 7.46 -10.78
CA ARG A 53 1.93 8.61 -11.36
C ARG A 53 1.79 9.87 -10.52
N ALA A 54 0.56 10.25 -10.14
CA ALA A 54 0.29 11.47 -9.37
C ALA A 54 1.07 11.48 -8.04
N VAL A 55 1.07 10.36 -7.32
CA VAL A 55 1.83 10.20 -6.07
C VAL A 55 3.33 10.27 -6.33
N SER A 56 3.83 9.56 -7.35
CA SER A 56 5.26 9.53 -7.67
C SER A 56 5.79 10.91 -8.06
N GLU A 57 5.01 11.70 -8.80
CA GLU A 57 5.35 13.06 -9.19
C GLU A 57 5.43 14.00 -7.98
N ALA A 58 4.48 13.95 -7.04
CA ALA A 58 4.53 14.76 -5.82
C ALA A 58 5.77 14.43 -4.97
N VAL A 59 6.04 13.14 -4.77
CA VAL A 59 7.21 12.68 -4.01
C VAL A 59 8.50 13.12 -4.66
N ARG A 60 8.64 12.98 -5.98
CA ARG A 60 9.83 13.46 -6.70
C ARG A 60 9.98 14.98 -6.63
N ARG A 61 8.89 15.75 -6.73
CA ARG A 61 8.93 17.21 -6.57
C ARG A 61 9.44 17.60 -5.18
N SER A 62 8.92 16.97 -4.13
CA SER A 62 9.35 17.21 -2.75
C SER A 62 10.83 16.85 -2.56
N ARG A 63 11.27 15.67 -3.01
CA ARG A 63 12.66 15.19 -2.91
C ARG A 63 13.65 16.00 -3.74
N ALA A 64 13.21 16.61 -4.83
CA ALA A 64 14.00 17.55 -5.63
C ALA A 64 14.09 18.95 -5.01
N GLY A 65 13.46 19.20 -3.85
CA GLY A 65 13.41 20.50 -3.22
C GLY A 65 12.52 21.52 -3.95
N LEU A 66 11.62 21.05 -4.82
CA LEU A 66 10.67 21.87 -5.56
C LEU A 66 9.29 21.97 -4.87
N GLY A 67 9.12 21.27 -3.74
CA GLY A 67 7.93 21.35 -2.90
C GLY A 67 7.95 22.55 -1.96
N GLU A 68 6.80 22.87 -1.39
CA GLU A 68 6.66 23.91 -0.36
C GLU A 68 7.14 23.39 1.00
N ALA A 69 8.12 24.04 1.62
CA ALA A 69 8.78 23.54 2.83
C ALA A 69 7.87 23.42 4.07
N ASN A 70 6.77 24.19 4.12
CA ASN A 70 5.83 24.21 5.25
C ASN A 70 4.54 23.43 4.95
N ARG A 71 4.54 22.53 3.96
CA ARG A 71 3.37 21.70 3.65
C ARG A 71 3.78 20.23 3.61
N PRO A 72 2.82 19.30 3.74
CA PRO A 72 3.10 17.88 3.54
C PRO A 72 3.77 17.61 2.19
N ILE A 73 4.49 16.49 2.07
CA ILE A 73 5.15 16.04 0.82
C ILE A 73 4.17 16.01 -0.35
N GLY A 74 2.93 15.63 -0.06
CA GLY A 74 1.80 15.71 -0.97
C GLY A 74 0.50 15.41 -0.23
N SER A 75 -0.59 15.96 -0.73
CA SER A 75 -1.93 15.74 -0.23
C SER A 75 -2.86 15.26 -1.33
N PHE A 76 -3.56 14.14 -1.08
CA PHE A 76 -4.35 13.46 -2.10
C PHE A 76 -5.76 13.14 -1.61
N LEU A 77 -6.72 13.26 -2.53
CA LEU A 77 -8.07 12.73 -2.36
C LEU A 77 -8.29 11.57 -3.34
N PHE A 78 -8.33 10.35 -2.81
CA PHE A 78 -8.55 9.13 -3.57
C PHE A 78 -10.04 8.78 -3.61
N LEU A 79 -10.61 8.82 -4.81
CA LEU A 79 -12.01 8.55 -5.08
C LEU A 79 -12.17 7.23 -5.80
N GLY A 80 -13.34 6.61 -5.68
CA GLY A 80 -13.68 5.39 -6.42
C GLY A 80 -14.28 4.31 -5.54
N PRO A 81 -14.60 3.13 -6.09
CA PRO A 81 -15.27 2.08 -5.33
C PRO A 81 -14.38 1.46 -4.24
N THR A 82 -14.96 0.57 -3.44
CA THR A 82 -14.17 -0.20 -2.46
C THR A 82 -13.36 -1.30 -3.16
N GLY A 83 -12.18 -1.60 -2.61
CA GLY A 83 -11.39 -2.75 -3.08
C GLY A 83 -10.67 -2.57 -4.42
N VAL A 84 -10.51 -1.32 -4.91
CA VAL A 84 -9.80 -1.01 -6.16
C VAL A 84 -8.32 -0.66 -6.00
N GLY A 85 -7.81 -0.53 -4.77
CA GLY A 85 -6.39 -0.29 -4.50
C GLY A 85 -6.03 1.00 -3.76
N LYS A 86 -7.01 1.84 -3.37
CA LYS A 86 -6.77 3.11 -2.63
C LYS A 86 -5.85 2.94 -1.41
N THR A 87 -6.22 2.03 -0.51
CA THR A 87 -5.42 1.71 0.70
C THR A 87 -4.14 0.96 0.36
N GLU A 88 -4.14 0.15 -0.70
CA GLU A 88 -2.96 -0.62 -1.11
C GLU A 88 -1.85 0.30 -1.64
N LEU A 89 -2.21 1.35 -2.38
CA LEU A 89 -1.25 2.37 -2.80
C LEU A 89 -0.62 3.08 -1.59
N CYS A 90 -1.38 3.35 -0.54
CA CYS A 90 -0.85 3.95 0.69
C CYS A 90 0.19 3.04 1.38
N LYS A 91 -0.09 1.73 1.43
CA LYS A 91 0.84 0.74 2.00
C LYS A 91 2.08 0.57 1.15
N ALA A 92 1.91 0.45 -0.17
CA ALA A 92 3.00 0.36 -1.12
C ALA A 92 3.90 1.60 -1.02
N LEU A 93 3.31 2.79 -0.89
CA LEU A 93 4.02 4.04 -0.69
C LEU A 93 4.79 4.10 0.64
N ALA A 94 4.16 3.67 1.74
CA ALA A 94 4.82 3.60 3.04
C ALA A 94 6.01 2.63 3.01
N SER A 95 5.81 1.44 2.42
CA SER A 95 6.87 0.45 2.22
C SER A 95 7.98 0.95 1.31
N PHE A 96 7.66 1.72 0.27
CA PHE A 96 8.65 2.22 -0.68
C PHE A 96 9.49 3.36 -0.10
N LEU A 97 8.86 4.31 0.59
CA LEU A 97 9.55 5.51 1.09
C LEU A 97 10.19 5.32 2.46
N PHE A 98 9.60 4.48 3.30
CA PHE A 98 9.98 4.34 4.70
C PHE A 98 10.36 2.90 5.06
N ASP A 99 10.52 2.04 4.05
CA ASP A 99 10.97 0.65 4.14
C ASP A 99 10.09 -0.24 5.05
N THR A 100 8.87 0.21 5.35
CA THR A 100 7.89 -0.52 6.19
C THR A 100 6.46 -0.04 5.97
N GLU A 101 5.51 -0.97 5.91
CA GLU A 101 4.08 -0.64 5.87
C GLU A 101 3.58 0.00 7.17
N ASP A 102 4.26 -0.26 8.29
CA ASP A 102 3.91 0.31 9.60
C ASP A 102 4.13 1.83 9.65
N ALA A 103 4.78 2.40 8.63
CA ALA A 103 4.87 3.85 8.45
C ALA A 103 3.57 4.46 7.88
N MET A 104 2.52 3.65 7.71
CA MET A 104 1.17 4.14 7.41
C MET A 104 0.37 4.33 8.71
N VAL A 105 -0.03 5.56 8.99
CA VAL A 105 -0.98 5.91 10.07
C VAL A 105 -2.38 5.91 9.48
N ARG A 106 -3.17 4.86 9.76
CA ARG A 106 -4.57 4.79 9.30
C ARG A 106 -5.55 5.27 10.37
N ILE A 107 -6.42 6.19 9.96
CA ILE A 107 -7.48 6.75 10.79
C ILE A 107 -8.81 6.58 10.05
N ASP A 108 -9.71 5.81 10.64
CA ASP A 108 -11.06 5.57 10.11
C ASP A 108 -11.97 6.74 10.50
N MET A 109 -12.47 7.49 9.52
CA MET A 109 -13.31 8.67 9.75
C MET A 109 -14.73 8.32 10.24
N SER A 110 -15.15 7.06 10.12
CA SER A 110 -16.38 6.59 10.76
C SER A 110 -16.30 6.63 12.29
N GLU A 111 -15.10 6.62 12.88
CA GLU A 111 -14.92 6.82 14.33
C GLU A 111 -15.08 8.30 14.77
N TYR A 112 -15.16 9.22 13.82
CA TYR A 112 -15.15 10.68 14.03
C TYR A 112 -16.41 11.36 13.48
N MET A 113 -17.53 10.63 13.40
CA MET A 113 -18.83 11.14 12.95
C MET A 113 -19.44 12.18 13.91
N GLU A 114 -19.09 12.11 15.19
CA GLU A 114 -19.64 12.97 16.24
C GLU A 114 -18.66 14.07 16.63
N GLN A 115 -19.16 15.27 16.93
CA GLN A 115 -18.32 16.44 17.23
C GLN A 115 -17.31 16.19 18.36
N HIS A 116 -17.71 15.52 19.43
CA HIS A 116 -16.83 15.26 20.57
C HIS A 116 -15.72 14.23 20.25
N ALA A 117 -15.93 13.37 19.25
CA ALA A 117 -14.91 12.43 18.81
C ALA A 117 -13.73 13.15 18.12
N VAL A 118 -13.96 14.32 17.52
CA VAL A 118 -12.92 15.13 16.87
C VAL A 118 -11.80 15.51 17.84
N ALA A 119 -12.15 15.77 19.11
CA ALA A 119 -11.14 16.04 20.15
C ALA A 119 -10.19 14.86 20.37
N ARG A 120 -10.61 13.61 20.12
CA ARG A 120 -9.71 12.42 20.22
C ARG A 120 -8.66 12.39 19.11
N LEU A 121 -8.88 13.10 18.00
CA LEU A 121 -7.93 13.18 16.90
C LEU A 121 -6.68 13.98 17.31
N ILE A 122 -6.91 15.12 17.97
CA ILE A 122 -5.87 16.08 18.38
C ILE A 122 -5.48 16.02 19.85
N GLY A 123 -6.30 15.37 20.68
CA GLY A 123 -6.15 15.31 22.13
C GLY A 123 -7.16 16.21 22.83
N ALA A 124 -7.70 15.74 23.95
CA ALA A 124 -8.64 16.52 24.74
C ALA A 124 -7.92 17.76 25.35
N PRO A 125 -8.63 18.87 25.58
CA PRO A 125 -8.08 20.03 26.27
C PRO A 125 -7.91 19.75 27.80
N PRO A 126 -7.12 20.57 28.51
CA PRO A 126 -6.90 20.41 29.95
C PRO A 126 -8.23 20.37 30.74
N GLY A 127 -8.39 19.36 31.61
CA GLY A 127 -9.57 19.19 32.45
C GLY A 127 -10.64 18.23 31.91
N TYR A 128 -10.43 17.61 30.74
CA TYR A 128 -11.30 16.57 30.17
C TYR A 128 -10.70 15.16 30.33
N VAL A 129 -11.56 14.13 30.37
CA VAL A 129 -11.13 12.72 30.40
C VAL A 129 -10.34 12.40 29.11
N GLY A 130 -9.20 11.73 29.25
CA GLY A 130 -8.29 11.43 28.13
C GLY A 130 -7.27 12.53 27.81
N TYR A 131 -7.19 13.60 28.62
CA TYR A 131 -6.22 14.68 28.45
C TYR A 131 -4.76 14.19 28.37
N GLU A 132 -4.38 13.19 29.17
CA GLU A 132 -2.99 12.69 29.24
C GLU A 132 -2.61 11.76 28.07
N GLU A 133 -3.59 11.22 27.33
CA GLU A 133 -3.35 10.23 26.26
C GLU A 133 -2.87 10.86 24.95
N GLY A 134 -3.02 12.19 24.80
CA GLY A 134 -2.74 12.90 23.56
C GLY A 134 -3.78 12.60 22.46
N GLY A 135 -3.56 13.16 21.26
CA GLY A 135 -4.43 12.88 20.11
C GLY A 135 -3.95 11.67 19.32
N ARG A 136 -4.88 10.88 18.77
CA ARG A 136 -4.54 9.74 17.92
C ARG A 136 -3.67 10.14 16.72
N LEU A 137 -4.00 11.25 16.07
CA LEU A 137 -3.24 11.77 14.92
C LEU A 137 -1.94 12.42 15.37
N THR A 138 -2.03 13.33 16.35
CA THR A 138 -0.88 14.13 16.80
C THR A 138 0.20 13.25 17.43
N GLU A 139 -0.14 12.27 18.26
CA GLU A 139 0.84 11.34 18.83
C GLU A 139 1.44 10.38 17.80
N ALA A 140 0.65 9.90 16.85
CA ALA A 140 1.15 9.00 15.80
C ALA A 140 2.22 9.70 14.94
N VAL A 141 1.94 10.92 14.49
CA VAL A 141 2.89 11.70 13.67
C VAL A 141 4.05 12.23 14.51
N ARG A 142 3.82 12.63 15.77
CA ARG A 142 4.93 13.00 16.68
C ARG A 142 5.93 11.88 16.89
N ARG A 143 5.45 10.63 17.00
CA ARG A 143 6.31 9.44 17.12
C ARG A 143 6.96 9.03 15.80
N ARG A 144 6.26 9.28 14.67
CA ARG A 144 6.74 8.94 13.33
C ARG A 144 6.45 10.08 12.33
N PRO A 145 7.28 11.13 12.29
CA PRO A 145 7.03 12.34 11.48
C PRO A 145 7.05 12.08 9.97
N TYR A 146 7.73 11.01 9.57
CA TYR A 146 7.79 10.52 8.20
C TYR A 146 6.82 9.35 8.07
N SER A 147 5.66 9.62 7.52
CA SER A 147 4.59 8.63 7.45
C SER A 147 3.61 8.95 6.33
N VAL A 148 2.88 7.92 5.89
CA VAL A 148 1.68 8.10 5.07
C VAL A 148 0.50 8.15 6.02
N VAL A 149 -0.18 9.29 6.11
CA VAL A 149 -1.35 9.45 6.96
C VAL A 149 -2.59 9.26 6.11
N LEU A 150 -3.32 8.17 6.36
CA LEU A 150 -4.52 7.78 5.64
C LEU A 150 -5.77 8.10 6.46
N PHE A 151 -6.56 9.05 6.01
CA PHE A 151 -7.92 9.35 6.46
C PHE A 151 -8.91 8.57 5.60
N ASP A 152 -9.39 7.44 6.12
CA ASP A 152 -10.26 6.53 5.37
C ASP A 152 -11.74 6.92 5.52
N GLU A 153 -12.51 6.87 4.43
CA GLU A 153 -13.95 7.20 4.38
C GLU A 153 -14.29 8.63 4.84
N MET A 154 -13.57 9.62 4.29
CA MET A 154 -13.67 11.03 4.68
C MET A 154 -15.09 11.61 4.66
N GLU A 155 -15.98 11.10 3.81
CA GLU A 155 -17.39 11.51 3.77
C GLU A 155 -18.19 11.21 5.04
N LYS A 156 -17.67 10.33 5.92
CA LYS A 156 -18.31 9.98 7.19
C LYS A 156 -17.89 10.92 8.32
N ALA A 157 -16.78 11.65 8.17
CA ALA A 157 -16.26 12.51 9.22
C ALA A 157 -17.24 13.63 9.60
N HIS A 158 -17.23 14.03 10.87
CA HIS A 158 -17.86 15.27 11.29
C HIS A 158 -17.21 16.47 10.56
N PRO A 159 -17.96 17.51 10.16
CA PRO A 159 -17.43 18.68 9.45
C PRO A 159 -16.24 19.37 10.15
N ASP A 160 -16.20 19.34 11.49
CA ASP A 160 -15.10 19.93 12.28
C ASP A 160 -13.73 19.25 12.05
N VAL A 161 -13.70 18.00 11.57
CA VAL A 161 -12.45 17.34 11.15
C VAL A 161 -11.79 18.12 10.02
N SER A 162 -12.58 18.76 9.14
CA SER A 162 -12.03 19.59 8.06
C SER A 162 -11.19 20.76 8.60
N ASN A 163 -11.54 21.32 9.76
CA ASN A 163 -10.75 22.42 10.35
C ASN A 163 -9.36 21.94 10.78
N VAL A 164 -9.28 20.72 11.33
CA VAL A 164 -8.02 20.08 11.70
C VAL A 164 -7.17 19.83 10.47
N LEU A 165 -7.78 19.29 9.40
CA LEU A 165 -7.08 19.00 8.15
C LEU A 165 -6.60 20.27 7.44
N LEU A 166 -7.39 21.34 7.43
CA LEU A 166 -6.96 22.62 6.85
C LEU A 166 -5.67 23.13 7.49
N GLN A 167 -5.53 23.02 8.81
CA GLN A 167 -4.29 23.43 9.49
C GLN A 167 -3.09 22.58 9.05
N VAL A 168 -3.28 21.27 8.89
CA VAL A 168 -2.24 20.35 8.42
C VAL A 168 -1.86 20.64 6.97
N LEU A 169 -2.82 20.91 6.10
CA LEU A 169 -2.59 21.12 4.67
C LEU A 169 -2.00 22.51 4.35
N ASP A 170 -2.34 23.53 5.13
CA ASP A 170 -1.89 24.92 4.92
C ASP A 170 -0.52 25.17 5.56
N ASP A 171 -0.36 24.78 6.83
CA ASP A 171 0.82 25.14 7.63
C ASP A 171 1.76 23.96 7.88
N GLY A 172 1.40 22.75 7.42
CA GLY A 172 2.20 21.54 7.66
C GLY A 172 2.35 21.25 9.14
N ARG A 173 1.46 21.79 9.99
CA ARG A 173 1.58 21.76 11.45
C ARG A 173 0.22 21.60 12.09
N LEU A 174 0.18 20.93 13.22
CA LEU A 174 -1.03 20.79 14.02
C LEU A 174 -0.70 20.98 15.49
N THR A 175 -1.45 21.85 16.15
CA THR A 175 -1.32 22.05 17.60
C THR A 175 -2.30 21.15 18.32
N ASP A 176 -1.79 20.29 19.21
CA ASP A 176 -2.59 19.36 19.99
C ASP A 176 -3.37 20.05 21.12
N GLY A 177 -4.25 19.31 21.79
CA GLY A 177 -5.02 19.83 22.93
C GLY A 177 -4.19 20.27 24.13
N GLN A 178 -2.89 19.92 24.17
CA GLN A 178 -1.93 20.32 25.20
C GLN A 178 -1.08 21.54 24.80
N GLY A 179 -1.28 22.08 23.59
CA GLY A 179 -0.53 23.21 23.06
C GLY A 179 0.81 22.83 22.42
N ARG A 180 1.08 21.54 22.17
CA ARG A 180 2.28 21.08 21.48
C ARG A 180 2.04 21.11 19.98
N THR A 181 2.98 21.65 19.22
CA THR A 181 2.91 21.66 17.76
C THR A 181 3.61 20.43 17.19
N VAL A 182 2.91 19.68 16.36
CA VAL A 182 3.39 18.52 15.61
C VAL A 182 3.62 18.91 14.16
N ASP A 183 4.74 18.47 13.59
CA ASP A 183 5.16 18.77 12.22
C ASP A 183 4.73 17.65 11.26
N PHE A 184 4.09 18.04 10.16
CA PHE A 184 3.55 17.20 9.09
C PHE A 184 4.28 17.43 7.76
N SER A 185 5.30 18.29 7.69
CA SER A 185 6.05 18.59 6.46
C SER A 185 6.69 17.36 5.79
N ASN A 186 6.94 16.31 6.58
CA ASN A 186 7.51 15.04 6.12
C ASN A 186 6.47 13.92 5.93
N THR A 187 5.18 14.25 5.97
CA THR A 187 4.09 13.30 5.79
C THR A 187 3.52 13.35 4.38
N ILE A 188 2.92 12.25 3.95
CA ILE A 188 2.01 12.22 2.80
C ILE A 188 0.60 12.07 3.33
N ILE A 189 -0.27 13.02 3.02
CA ILE A 189 -1.67 13.01 3.47
C ILE A 189 -2.53 12.38 2.38
N VAL A 190 -3.25 11.33 2.72
CA VAL A 190 -4.20 10.69 1.81
C VAL A 190 -5.56 10.67 2.48
N MET A 191 -6.58 11.16 1.78
CA MET A 191 -7.98 10.99 2.13
C MET A 191 -8.59 10.02 1.13
N THR A 192 -9.35 9.04 1.59
CA THR A 192 -10.18 8.22 0.68
C THR A 192 -11.63 8.64 0.81
N SER A 193 -12.35 8.51 -0.29
CA SER A 193 -13.79 8.59 -0.26
C SER A 193 -14.41 7.62 -1.24
N ASN A 194 -15.62 7.17 -0.92
CA ASN A 194 -16.47 6.43 -1.84
C ASN A 194 -17.54 7.36 -2.49
N ILE A 195 -17.48 8.68 -2.27
CA ILE A 195 -18.36 9.65 -2.96
C ILE A 195 -18.24 9.47 -4.47
N GLY A 196 -19.37 9.44 -5.15
CA GLY A 196 -19.41 9.34 -6.61
C GLY A 196 -19.10 7.95 -7.16
N SER A 197 -18.88 6.92 -6.33
CA SER A 197 -18.48 5.59 -6.81
C SER A 197 -19.47 4.99 -7.81
N HIS A 198 -20.78 5.18 -7.57
CA HIS A 198 -21.81 4.66 -8.45
C HIS A 198 -21.83 5.39 -9.80
N GLN A 199 -21.68 6.72 -9.78
CA GLN A 199 -21.62 7.54 -10.98
C GLN A 199 -20.35 7.28 -11.78
N ILE A 200 -19.19 7.16 -11.11
CA ILE A 200 -17.93 6.76 -11.74
C ILE A 200 -18.11 5.43 -12.47
N LEU A 201 -18.78 4.46 -11.83
CA LEU A 201 -19.08 3.17 -12.43
C LEU A 201 -19.96 3.32 -13.69
N GLU A 202 -21.13 3.93 -13.56
CA GLU A 202 -22.08 4.08 -14.67
C GLU A 202 -21.47 4.82 -15.87
N MET A 203 -20.72 5.89 -15.60
CA MET A 203 -20.04 6.66 -16.65
C MET A 203 -18.93 5.86 -17.31
N THR A 204 -18.14 5.10 -16.54
CA THR A 204 -17.09 4.22 -17.09
C THR A 204 -17.69 3.12 -17.96
N GLU A 205 -18.77 2.47 -17.51
CA GLU A 205 -19.50 1.45 -18.30
C GLU A 205 -20.16 2.06 -19.55
N GLY A 206 -20.63 3.30 -19.45
CA GLY A 206 -21.18 4.07 -20.56
C GLY A 206 -20.13 4.57 -21.57
N GLY A 207 -18.83 4.35 -21.33
CA GLY A 207 -17.74 4.77 -22.21
C GLY A 207 -17.41 6.26 -22.13
N ALA A 208 -17.80 6.94 -21.05
CA ALA A 208 -17.40 8.33 -20.80
C ALA A 208 -15.88 8.45 -20.72
N VAL A 209 -15.35 9.54 -21.25
CA VAL A 209 -13.91 9.82 -21.14
C VAL A 209 -13.57 10.32 -19.73
N HIS A 210 -12.31 10.12 -19.30
CA HIS A 210 -11.86 10.45 -17.94
C HIS A 210 -12.18 11.91 -17.54
N GLU A 211 -12.04 12.86 -18.47
CA GLU A 211 -12.34 14.28 -18.24
C GLU A 211 -13.82 14.54 -17.88
N GLU A 212 -14.75 13.80 -18.50
CA GLU A 212 -16.19 13.92 -18.18
C GLU A 212 -16.48 13.39 -16.77
N ILE A 213 -15.86 12.26 -16.41
CA ILE A 213 -15.98 11.67 -15.08
C ILE A 213 -15.41 12.64 -14.03
N GLU A 214 -14.25 13.23 -14.28
CA GLU A 214 -13.63 14.22 -13.40
C GLU A 214 -14.54 15.42 -13.13
N VAL A 215 -15.14 16.01 -14.17
CA VAL A 215 -16.03 17.16 -14.03
C VAL A 215 -17.22 16.79 -13.15
N HIS A 216 -17.85 15.63 -13.41
CA HIS A 216 -19.00 15.18 -12.65
C HIS A 216 -18.67 14.90 -11.18
N VAL A 217 -17.54 14.23 -10.93
CA VAL A 217 -17.07 13.92 -9.59
C VAL A 217 -16.69 15.18 -8.81
N LYS A 218 -16.06 16.16 -9.45
CA LYS A 218 -15.74 17.47 -8.83
C LYS A 218 -17.00 18.19 -8.33
N ASP A 219 -18.11 18.11 -9.08
CA ASP A 219 -19.37 18.73 -8.66
C ASP A 219 -20.05 17.96 -7.51
N LEU A 220 -19.95 16.64 -7.49
CA LEU A 220 -20.42 15.83 -6.35
C LEU A 220 -19.61 16.08 -5.08
N LEU A 221 -18.28 16.25 -5.20
CA LEU A 221 -17.42 16.55 -4.07
C LEU A 221 -17.79 17.87 -3.38
N LYS A 222 -18.06 18.93 -4.16
CA LYS A 222 -18.45 20.24 -3.61
C LYS A 222 -19.75 20.21 -2.80
N GLN A 223 -20.59 19.18 -3.00
CA GLN A 223 -21.82 19.00 -2.25
C GLN A 223 -21.62 18.30 -0.90
N HIS A 224 -20.54 17.52 -0.75
CA HIS A 224 -20.30 16.66 0.43
C HIS A 224 -19.11 17.13 1.27
N LEU A 225 -18.10 17.72 0.65
CA LEU A 225 -16.90 18.24 1.30
C LEU A 225 -16.85 19.76 1.15
N ARG A 226 -16.28 20.43 2.16
CA ARG A 226 -16.11 21.88 2.13
C ARG A 226 -15.17 22.28 0.98
N PRO A 227 -15.54 23.25 0.13
CA PRO A 227 -14.68 23.72 -0.96
C PRO A 227 -13.30 24.18 -0.49
N GLU A 228 -13.20 24.75 0.71
CA GLU A 228 -11.94 25.17 1.30
C GLU A 228 -10.98 24.00 1.48
N LEU A 229 -11.48 22.84 1.94
CA LEU A 229 -10.66 21.64 2.09
C LEU A 229 -10.21 21.13 0.72
N ILE A 230 -11.13 21.01 -0.24
CA ILE A 230 -10.83 20.52 -1.60
C ILE A 230 -9.72 21.37 -2.25
N ASN A 231 -9.78 22.69 -2.11
CA ASN A 231 -8.82 23.61 -2.71
C ASN A 231 -7.40 23.55 -2.06
N ARG A 232 -7.23 22.81 -0.96
CA ARG A 232 -5.93 22.59 -0.29
C ARG A 232 -5.31 21.24 -0.57
N ILE A 233 -6.04 20.39 -1.27
CA ILE A 233 -5.57 19.09 -1.71
C ILE A 233 -4.78 19.31 -3.00
N ASP A 234 -3.57 18.78 -3.07
CA ASP A 234 -2.70 18.98 -4.23
C ASP A 234 -3.24 18.23 -5.47
N ASP A 235 -3.82 17.04 -5.27
CA ASP A 235 -4.41 16.27 -6.36
C ASP A 235 -5.62 15.42 -5.93
N THR A 236 -6.62 15.35 -6.80
CA THR A 236 -7.80 14.49 -6.64
C THR A 236 -7.73 13.38 -7.66
N VAL A 237 -7.55 12.15 -7.18
CA VAL A 237 -7.25 10.99 -8.01
C VAL A 237 -8.44 10.05 -8.03
N ILE A 238 -8.90 9.70 -9.23
CA ILE A 238 -10.01 8.77 -9.44
C ILE A 238 -9.46 7.36 -9.68
N PHE A 239 -9.86 6.42 -8.82
CA PHE A 239 -9.59 4.99 -8.98
C PHE A 239 -10.73 4.33 -9.73
N HIS A 240 -10.36 3.59 -10.77
CA HIS A 240 -11.31 2.91 -11.63
C HIS A 240 -11.57 1.48 -11.14
N GLN A 241 -12.70 0.91 -11.56
CA GLN A 241 -12.96 -0.50 -11.33
C GLN A 241 -11.89 -1.37 -11.98
N LEU A 242 -11.57 -2.48 -11.32
CA LEU A 242 -10.62 -3.45 -11.80
C LEU A 242 -11.28 -4.35 -12.84
N GLY A 243 -10.74 -4.36 -14.05
CA GLY A 243 -11.12 -5.30 -15.09
C GLY A 243 -10.54 -6.69 -14.87
N ARG A 244 -10.89 -7.63 -15.76
CA ARG A 244 -10.47 -9.03 -15.67
C ARG A 244 -8.96 -9.21 -15.67
N GLU A 245 -8.24 -8.48 -16.53
CA GLU A 245 -6.78 -8.55 -16.60
C GLU A 245 -6.13 -8.01 -15.33
N GLN A 246 -6.64 -6.90 -14.78
CA GLN A 246 -6.15 -6.36 -13.52
C GLN A 246 -6.36 -7.35 -12.36
N LEU A 247 -7.53 -7.99 -12.28
CA LEU A 247 -7.82 -9.00 -11.26
C LEU A 247 -6.90 -10.20 -11.37
N LYS A 248 -6.61 -10.66 -12.60
CA LYS A 248 -5.63 -11.73 -12.85
C LYS A 248 -4.24 -11.34 -12.36
N GLY A 249 -3.80 -10.11 -12.59
CA GLY A 249 -2.55 -9.57 -12.05
C GLY A 249 -2.52 -9.61 -10.51
N ILE A 250 -3.63 -9.23 -9.85
CA ILE A 250 -3.76 -9.27 -8.39
C ILE A 250 -3.72 -10.70 -7.86
N VAL A 251 -4.34 -11.67 -8.55
CA VAL A 251 -4.19 -13.09 -8.21
C VAL A 251 -2.73 -13.51 -8.31
N GLY A 252 -2.00 -13.06 -9.34
CA GLY A 252 -0.56 -13.26 -9.48
C GLY A 252 0.20 -12.88 -8.21
N ILE A 253 -0.02 -11.66 -7.72
CA ILE A 253 0.59 -11.16 -6.49
C ILE A 253 0.26 -12.07 -5.29
N GLN A 254 -1.00 -12.50 -5.14
CA GLN A 254 -1.37 -13.40 -4.04
C GLN A 254 -0.72 -14.77 -4.14
N ILE A 255 -0.62 -15.33 -5.35
CA ILE A 255 0.05 -16.61 -5.60
C ILE A 255 1.55 -16.51 -5.34
N ASP A 256 2.18 -15.39 -5.67
CA ASP A 256 3.61 -15.17 -5.39
C ASP A 256 3.91 -15.17 -3.89
N LEU A 257 3.02 -14.61 -3.06
CA LEU A 257 3.11 -14.70 -1.59
C LEU A 257 2.97 -16.14 -1.08
N VAL A 258 2.15 -16.98 -1.74
CA VAL A 258 2.08 -18.41 -1.43
C VAL A 258 3.37 -19.11 -1.85
N ARG A 259 3.89 -18.80 -3.05
CA ARG A 259 5.12 -19.37 -3.59
C ARG A 259 6.32 -19.08 -2.68
N GLN A 260 6.45 -17.86 -2.17
CA GLN A 260 7.52 -17.50 -1.22
C GLN A 260 7.46 -18.36 0.06
N ARG A 261 6.27 -18.51 0.66
CA ARG A 261 6.09 -19.33 1.88
C ARG A 261 6.32 -20.83 1.65
N LEU A 262 6.10 -21.32 0.43
CA LEU A 262 6.42 -22.69 0.05
C LEU A 262 7.92 -22.88 -0.23
N ALA A 263 8.57 -21.88 -0.84
CA ALA A 263 10.00 -21.89 -1.08
C ALA A 263 10.81 -21.96 0.22
N ASP A 264 10.35 -21.31 1.29
CA ASP A 264 10.92 -21.43 2.64
C ASP A 264 10.88 -22.87 3.20
N ARG A 265 10.08 -23.75 2.59
CA ARG A 265 9.94 -25.18 2.90
C ARG A 265 10.57 -26.08 1.81
N GLY A 266 11.32 -25.51 0.88
CA GLY A 266 11.92 -26.22 -0.25
C GLY A 266 10.91 -26.70 -1.30
N LEU A 267 9.72 -26.11 -1.37
CA LEU A 267 8.68 -26.50 -2.33
C LEU A 267 8.47 -25.41 -3.39
N GLY A 268 8.30 -25.83 -4.64
CA GLY A 268 7.87 -24.98 -5.76
C GLY A 268 6.36 -24.90 -5.89
N LEU A 269 5.86 -23.83 -6.52
CA LEU A 269 4.46 -23.68 -6.89
C LEU A 269 4.32 -23.11 -8.31
N GLU A 270 3.67 -23.88 -9.17
CA GLU A 270 3.23 -23.47 -10.50
C GLU A 270 1.70 -23.51 -10.56
N VAL A 271 1.09 -22.48 -11.12
CA VAL A 271 -0.36 -22.39 -11.31
C VAL A 271 -0.60 -22.10 -12.78
N ASP A 272 -1.39 -22.93 -13.45
CA ASP A 272 -1.67 -22.74 -14.86
C ASP A 272 -2.57 -21.52 -15.13
N ALA A 273 -2.61 -21.08 -16.39
CA ALA A 273 -3.31 -19.85 -16.78
C ALA A 273 -4.83 -19.95 -16.55
N ASP A 274 -5.42 -21.14 -16.71
CA ASP A 274 -6.85 -21.37 -16.55
C ASP A 274 -7.24 -21.34 -15.07
N ALA A 275 -6.42 -21.92 -14.18
CA ALA A 275 -6.58 -21.84 -12.73
C ALA A 275 -6.44 -20.39 -12.25
N MET A 276 -5.48 -19.63 -12.77
CA MET A 276 -5.34 -18.19 -12.49
C MET A 276 -6.61 -17.41 -12.87
N GLN A 277 -7.18 -17.70 -14.05
CA GLN A 277 -8.40 -17.05 -14.52
C GLN A 277 -9.64 -17.45 -13.70
N ALA A 278 -9.72 -18.70 -13.27
CA ALA A 278 -10.79 -19.19 -12.42
C ALA A 278 -10.75 -18.52 -11.04
N LEU A 279 -9.57 -18.41 -10.43
CA LEU A 279 -9.38 -17.69 -9.17
C LEU A 279 -9.78 -16.21 -9.29
N ALA A 280 -9.41 -15.56 -10.39
CA ALA A 280 -9.76 -14.15 -10.64
C ALA A 280 -11.28 -13.96 -10.82
N SER A 281 -11.94 -14.91 -11.50
CA SER A 281 -13.38 -14.89 -11.73
C SER A 281 -14.17 -15.18 -10.44
N GLU A 282 -13.74 -16.14 -9.62
CA GLU A 282 -14.38 -16.49 -8.35
C GLU A 282 -14.19 -15.40 -7.27
N GLY A 283 -13.03 -14.72 -7.26
CA GLY A 283 -12.78 -13.64 -6.30
C GLY A 283 -13.18 -12.24 -6.75
N PHE A 284 -13.77 -12.10 -7.94
CA PHE A 284 -14.35 -10.83 -8.38
C PHE A 284 -15.70 -10.60 -7.73
N ASP A 285 -15.85 -9.47 -7.06
CA ASP A 285 -17.12 -9.00 -6.53
C ASP A 285 -17.39 -7.56 -7.00
N PRO A 286 -18.52 -7.28 -7.67
CA PRO A 286 -18.85 -5.92 -8.13
C PRO A 286 -18.93 -4.87 -7.03
N GLN A 287 -19.26 -5.26 -5.80
CA GLN A 287 -19.38 -4.37 -4.64
C GLN A 287 -18.05 -4.23 -3.88
N PHE A 288 -17.32 -5.34 -3.73
CA PHE A 288 -16.12 -5.41 -2.90
C PHE A 288 -14.79 -5.38 -3.66
N GLY A 289 -14.83 -5.32 -5.00
CA GLY A 289 -13.65 -5.28 -5.86
C GLY A 289 -12.75 -6.51 -5.67
N ALA A 290 -11.44 -6.28 -5.53
CA ALA A 290 -10.45 -7.34 -5.32
C ALA A 290 -10.39 -7.90 -3.88
N ARG A 291 -11.14 -7.35 -2.92
CA ARG A 291 -11.06 -7.75 -1.50
C ARG A 291 -11.26 -9.26 -1.26
N PRO A 292 -12.18 -9.96 -1.96
CA PRO A 292 -12.38 -11.40 -1.76
C PRO A 292 -11.25 -12.28 -2.29
N LEU A 293 -10.41 -11.79 -3.21
CA LEU A 293 -9.39 -12.61 -3.90
C LEU A 293 -8.45 -13.33 -2.94
N LYS A 294 -7.99 -12.64 -1.89
CA LYS A 294 -7.13 -13.26 -0.87
C LYS A 294 -7.79 -14.46 -0.20
N ARG A 295 -9.09 -14.35 0.11
CA ARG A 295 -9.87 -15.44 0.72
C ARG A 295 -10.05 -16.60 -0.27
N VAL A 296 -10.31 -16.30 -1.54
CA VAL A 296 -10.45 -17.33 -2.59
C VAL A 296 -9.13 -18.09 -2.76
N VAL A 297 -7.99 -17.40 -2.87
CA VAL A 297 -6.67 -18.04 -2.94
C VAL A 297 -6.40 -18.88 -1.68
N GLN A 298 -6.72 -18.38 -0.49
CA GLN A 298 -6.55 -19.15 0.74
C GLN A 298 -7.39 -20.44 0.74
N GLN A 299 -8.67 -20.34 0.35
CA GLN A 299 -9.59 -21.47 0.37
C GLN A 299 -9.31 -22.49 -0.73
N ARG A 300 -9.00 -22.01 -1.94
CA ARG A 300 -8.82 -22.84 -3.12
C ARG A 300 -7.41 -23.36 -3.27
N ILE A 301 -6.39 -22.65 -2.79
CA ILE A 301 -4.97 -22.99 -3.01
C ILE A 301 -4.26 -23.32 -1.70
N GLU A 302 -4.25 -22.40 -0.73
CA GLU A 302 -3.45 -22.60 0.50
C GLU A 302 -3.97 -23.78 1.34
N ASN A 303 -5.28 -23.86 1.59
CA ASN A 303 -5.86 -24.90 2.44
C ASN A 303 -5.67 -26.32 1.87
N PRO A 304 -5.93 -26.57 0.56
CA PRO A 304 -5.68 -27.89 -0.02
C PRO A 304 -4.20 -28.27 -0.08
N ILE A 305 -3.30 -27.31 -0.32
CA ILE A 305 -1.85 -27.55 -0.27
C ILE A 305 -1.43 -27.90 1.16
N ALA A 306 -1.87 -27.13 2.15
CA ALA A 306 -1.53 -27.38 3.56
C ALA A 306 -1.97 -28.78 4.01
N THR A 307 -3.18 -29.21 3.64
CA THR A 307 -3.68 -30.56 3.96
C THR A 307 -2.79 -31.65 3.37
N ARG A 308 -2.34 -31.48 2.12
CA ARG A 308 -1.49 -32.44 1.41
C ARG A 308 -0.05 -32.48 1.92
N ILE A 309 0.49 -31.34 2.33
CA ILE A 309 1.78 -31.27 3.05
C ILE A 309 1.69 -32.08 4.34
N LEU A 310 0.63 -31.89 5.13
CA LEU A 310 0.44 -32.61 6.40
C LEU A 310 0.23 -34.12 6.21
N SER A 311 -0.31 -34.56 5.07
CA SER A 311 -0.45 -35.98 4.75
C SER A 311 0.81 -36.61 4.18
N GLY A 312 1.90 -35.85 4.01
CA GLY A 312 3.16 -36.33 3.42
C GLY A 312 3.08 -36.54 1.90
N ALA A 313 2.22 -35.81 1.18
CA ALA A 313 2.07 -35.97 -0.27
C ALA A 313 3.20 -35.31 -1.09
N TYR A 314 4.01 -34.46 -0.45
CA TYR A 314 5.10 -33.71 -1.07
C TYR A 314 6.39 -33.87 -0.24
N GLU A 315 7.51 -33.88 -0.94
CA GLU A 315 8.88 -33.96 -0.42
C GLU A 315 9.64 -32.68 -0.78
N GLU A 316 10.75 -32.43 -0.08
CA GLU A 316 11.61 -31.29 -0.38
C GLU A 316 12.15 -31.36 -1.82
N GLY A 317 12.13 -30.22 -2.52
CA GLY A 317 12.49 -30.10 -3.93
C GLY A 317 11.33 -30.30 -4.91
N ASP A 318 10.17 -30.77 -4.45
CA ASP A 318 9.00 -30.93 -5.32
C ASP A 318 8.41 -29.58 -5.75
N THR A 319 7.84 -29.56 -6.97
CA THR A 319 6.98 -28.47 -7.44
C THR A 319 5.52 -28.92 -7.44
N ILE A 320 4.68 -28.18 -6.73
CA ILE A 320 3.22 -28.35 -6.76
C ILE A 320 2.70 -27.67 -8.02
N VAL A 321 2.05 -28.44 -8.89
CA VAL A 321 1.43 -27.94 -10.13
C VAL A 321 -0.08 -27.88 -9.91
N VAL A 322 -0.63 -26.68 -9.95
CA VAL A 322 -2.06 -26.43 -9.80
C VAL A 322 -2.68 -26.22 -11.17
N SER A 323 -3.72 -27.02 -11.43
CA SER A 323 -4.54 -26.94 -12.63
C SER A 323 -6.01 -26.84 -12.29
N ILE A 324 -6.85 -26.54 -13.28
CA ILE A 324 -8.31 -26.58 -13.11
C ILE A 324 -8.98 -27.46 -14.16
N ASN A 325 -9.94 -28.29 -13.71
CA ASN A 325 -10.82 -29.05 -14.60
C ASN A 325 -12.28 -28.78 -14.21
N GLY A 326 -12.98 -28.03 -15.07
CA GLY A 326 -14.30 -27.48 -14.73
C GLY A 326 -14.20 -26.50 -13.57
N GLU A 327 -14.76 -26.86 -12.42
CA GLU A 327 -14.71 -26.05 -11.19
C GLU A 327 -13.77 -26.62 -10.12
N GLN A 328 -13.09 -27.75 -10.40
CA GLN A 328 -12.23 -28.42 -9.42
C GLN A 328 -10.75 -28.14 -9.70
N PHE A 329 -10.05 -27.66 -8.67
CA PHE A 329 -8.61 -27.46 -8.71
C PHE A 329 -7.88 -28.78 -8.46
N GLY A 330 -7.00 -29.15 -9.39
CA GLY A 330 -6.05 -30.26 -9.30
C GLY A 330 -4.73 -29.83 -8.65
N PHE A 331 -4.06 -30.76 -7.99
CA PHE A 331 -2.80 -30.52 -7.28
C PHE A 331 -1.84 -31.67 -7.54
N ASP A 332 -1.09 -31.56 -8.63
CA ASP A 332 -0.15 -32.59 -9.05
C ASP A 332 1.25 -32.32 -8.49
N ARG A 333 1.98 -33.40 -8.22
CA ARG A 333 3.38 -33.35 -7.81
C ARG A 333 4.25 -33.47 -9.04
N ARG A 334 5.12 -32.49 -9.28
CA ARG A 334 6.27 -32.63 -10.17
C ARG A 334 7.53 -32.82 -9.33
N PRO A 335 8.13 -34.02 -9.32
CA PRO A 335 9.34 -34.26 -8.55
C PRO A 335 10.48 -33.38 -9.07
N ALA A 336 11.40 -33.01 -8.17
CA ALA A 336 12.66 -32.41 -8.57
C ALA A 336 13.35 -33.30 -9.62
N SER A 337 13.75 -32.71 -10.75
CA SER A 337 14.59 -33.42 -11.71
C SER A 337 15.85 -33.89 -10.97
N PRO A 338 16.26 -35.17 -11.11
CA PRO A 338 17.53 -35.61 -10.55
C PRO A 338 18.62 -34.79 -11.24
N THR A 339 19.20 -33.83 -10.53
CA THR A 339 20.31 -33.02 -11.03
C THR A 339 21.58 -33.68 -10.52
N ASP A 340 22.45 -34.06 -11.47
CA ASP A 340 23.78 -34.66 -11.33
C ASP A 340 24.46 -34.43 -9.98
N SER A 341 24.24 -35.35 -9.04
CA SER A 341 24.96 -35.42 -7.77
C SER A 341 25.30 -36.87 -7.42
N ASP A 342 25.92 -37.55 -8.37
CA ASP A 342 26.94 -38.54 -8.05
C ASP A 342 28.09 -38.33 -9.04
N PRO A 343 29.28 -37.85 -8.62
CA PRO A 343 30.46 -38.08 -9.44
C PRO A 343 30.64 -39.59 -9.51
N GLU A 344 30.55 -40.16 -10.72
CA GLU A 344 30.91 -41.56 -10.98
C GLU A 344 32.23 -41.86 -10.26
N VAL A 345 32.16 -42.66 -9.21
CA VAL A 345 33.34 -43.23 -8.57
C VAL A 345 33.90 -44.23 -9.57
N PHE A 346 34.86 -43.78 -10.38
CA PHE A 346 35.71 -44.69 -11.15
C PHE A 346 36.56 -45.49 -10.15
N GLU A 347 36.16 -46.72 -9.87
CA GLU A 347 37.04 -47.71 -9.26
C GLU A 347 38.18 -48.00 -10.25
N ALA A 348 39.35 -47.42 -9.98
CA ALA A 348 40.58 -47.81 -10.66
C ALA A 348 41.05 -49.16 -10.09
N GLU A 349 40.93 -50.22 -10.88
CA GLU A 349 41.63 -51.48 -10.62
C GLU A 349 43.16 -51.23 -10.65
N LEU A 350 43.81 -51.50 -9.53
CA LEU A 350 45.26 -51.59 -9.45
C LEU A 350 45.70 -52.87 -10.18
N VAL A 351 46.40 -52.69 -11.30
CA VAL A 351 47.16 -53.76 -11.95
C VAL A 351 48.42 -53.99 -11.11
N GLU A 352 48.51 -55.15 -10.46
CA GLU A 352 49.76 -55.64 -9.86
C GLU A 352 50.63 -56.29 -10.95
N ASP A 353 51.93 -55.97 -10.92
CA ASP A 353 52.99 -56.39 -11.85
C ASP A 353 53.27 -57.90 -11.90
#